data_AF-A0A915ELI7-F1
#
_entry.id   AF-A0A915ELI7-F1
#
_cell.length_a   1.000
_cell.length_b   1.000
_cell.length_c   1.000
_cell.angle_alpha   90.00
_cell.angle_beta   90.00
_cell.angle_gamma   90.00
#
_symmetry.space_group_name_H-M   'P 1'
#
loop_
_entity.id
_entity.type
_entity.pdbx_description
1 polymer ?
#
loop_
_entity_poly.entity_id
_entity_poly.type
_entity_poly.pdbx_seq_one_letter_code
_entity_poly.pdbx_strand_id
1 'polypeptide(L)'
;MKQLSRRTIYSNVDGDEDKNHEARVIEDDGLPKDYQVKKLKTEARRLDTMVKKVTGWSISTTEKAILSGCVRINEDDKCKKATLVEQDDEIDIWESAYEENDRLANVKRVQIHSLILNKDGYHIIMKFWKNLLVDNWKYSK
;
A
#
# COMPACT_ATOMS: atom_id res chain seq x y z
N MET A 1 14.78 2.47 -37.51
CA MET A 1 13.59 1.79 -36.96
C MET A 1 13.28 2.40 -35.60
N LYS A 2 12.18 3.15 -35.47
CA LYS A 2 11.79 3.79 -34.19
C LYS A 2 10.82 2.87 -33.45
N GLN A 3 11.27 2.31 -32.33
CA GLN A 3 10.43 1.53 -31.41
C GLN A 3 9.46 2.49 -30.71
N LEU A 4 8.16 2.28 -30.92
CA LEU A 4 7.08 3.03 -30.29
C LEU A 4 6.91 2.55 -28.84
N SER A 5 7.32 3.39 -27.88
CA SER A 5 7.01 3.22 -26.46
C SER A 5 5.49 3.28 -26.26
N ARG A 6 4.89 2.19 -25.75
CA ARG A 6 3.47 2.12 -25.42
C ARG A 6 3.23 2.84 -24.09
N ARG A 7 2.88 4.12 -24.15
CA ARG A 7 2.23 4.83 -23.04
C ARG A 7 0.85 4.21 -22.80
N THR A 8 0.63 3.61 -21.63
CA THR A 8 -0.71 3.24 -21.20
C THR A 8 -1.34 4.45 -20.51
N ILE A 9 -2.16 5.20 -21.24
CA ILE A 9 -3.02 6.26 -20.71
C ILE A 9 -4.35 5.59 -20.30
N TYR A 10 -4.70 5.65 -19.02
CA TYR A 10 -6.03 5.30 -18.55
C TYR A 10 -6.85 6.56 -18.32
N SER A 11 -7.66 6.96 -19.30
CA SER A 11 -8.66 8.01 -19.17
C SER A 11 -10.06 7.38 -19.10
N ASN A 12 -10.65 7.34 -17.90
CA ASN A 12 -12.10 7.33 -17.76
C ASN A 12 -12.46 8.67 -17.15
N VAL A 13 -13.03 9.55 -17.99
CA VAL A 13 -13.49 10.88 -17.63
C VAL A 13 -15.00 10.79 -17.48
N ASP A 14 -15.49 10.83 -16.25
CA ASP A 14 -16.84 11.29 -15.95
C ASP A 14 -16.69 12.57 -15.13
N GLY A 15 -17.21 13.66 -15.70
CA GLY A 15 -16.99 15.02 -15.24
C GLY A 15 -17.71 15.35 -13.94
N ASP A 16 -17.03 16.15 -13.11
CA ASP A 16 -17.57 17.30 -12.40
C ASP A 16 -16.39 18.06 -11.80
N GLU A 17 -16.30 19.36 -12.10
CA GLU A 17 -15.26 20.27 -11.64
C GLU A 17 -15.22 20.35 -10.10
N ASP A 18 -14.11 19.91 -9.47
CA ASP A 18 -13.74 20.39 -8.15
C ASP A 18 -12.24 20.18 -7.87
N LYS A 19 -11.58 21.30 -7.51
CA LYS A 19 -10.17 21.51 -7.09
C LYS A 19 -9.12 20.49 -7.54
N ASN A 20 -8.28 20.96 -8.46
CA ASN A 20 -7.06 20.34 -8.99
C ASN A 20 -6.21 19.60 -7.92
N HIS A 21 -6.48 18.31 -7.71
CA HIS A 21 -5.55 17.36 -7.09
C HIS A 21 -5.19 16.35 -8.17
N GLU A 22 -4.22 16.69 -9.01
CA GLU A 22 -3.77 15.81 -10.08
C GLU A 22 -3.29 14.49 -9.48
N ALA A 23 -3.88 13.38 -9.91
CA ALA A 23 -3.39 12.07 -9.54
C ALA A 23 -1.94 11.94 -10.00
N ARG A 24 -1.03 11.63 -9.07
CA ARG A 24 0.37 11.39 -9.44
C ARG A 24 0.43 10.21 -10.41
N VAL A 25 1.05 10.42 -11.56
CA VAL A 25 1.34 9.36 -12.51
C VAL A 25 2.44 8.48 -11.91
N ILE A 26 2.30 7.16 -12.01
CA ILE A 26 3.39 6.25 -11.66
C ILE A 26 4.35 6.24 -12.85
N GLU A 27 5.50 6.87 -12.69
CA GLU A 27 6.55 6.89 -13.71
C GLU A 27 7.16 5.49 -13.90
N ASP A 28 7.52 5.18 -15.14
CA ASP A 28 8.14 3.91 -15.51
C ASP A 28 9.66 4.09 -15.57
N ASP A 29 10.37 3.52 -14.60
CA ASP A 29 11.83 3.58 -14.49
C ASP A 29 12.55 2.56 -15.40
N GLY A 30 11.79 1.71 -16.09
CA GLY A 30 12.32 0.67 -16.98
C GLY A 30 12.93 -0.53 -16.25
N LEU A 31 12.79 -0.61 -14.91
CA LEU A 31 13.19 -1.77 -14.12
C LEU A 31 12.07 -2.82 -14.08
N PRO A 32 12.41 -4.11 -13.82
CA PRO A 32 11.39 -5.13 -13.61
C PRO A 32 10.46 -4.74 -12.47
N LYS A 33 9.18 -4.53 -12.80
CA LYS A 33 8.14 -4.23 -11.81
C LYS A 33 7.75 -5.49 -11.07
N ASP A 34 8.25 -5.63 -9.86
CA ASP A 34 7.89 -6.67 -8.89
C ASP A 34 6.62 -6.30 -8.08
N TYR A 35 6.10 -5.09 -8.26
CA TYR A 35 4.85 -4.62 -7.66
C TYR A 35 3.65 -4.60 -8.61
N GLN A 36 2.47 -4.73 -8.02
CA GLN A 36 1.19 -4.51 -8.68
C GLN A 36 0.65 -3.12 -8.34
N VAL A 37 0.15 -2.39 -9.33
CA VAL A 37 -0.59 -1.15 -9.07
C VAL A 37 -2.04 -1.52 -8.70
N LYS A 38 -2.49 -1.09 -7.52
CA LYS A 38 -3.86 -1.30 -7.06
C LYS A 38 -4.58 0.02 -6.87
N LYS A 39 -5.87 0.04 -7.18
CA LYS A 39 -6.78 1.15 -6.93
C LYS A 39 -7.78 0.74 -5.87
N LEU A 40 -7.99 1.60 -4.88
CA LEU A 40 -8.84 1.33 -3.74
C LEU A 40 -9.67 2.56 -3.41
N LYS A 41 -10.96 2.34 -3.19
CA LYS A 41 -11.88 3.37 -2.71
C LYS A 41 -12.20 3.11 -1.25
N THR A 42 -12.14 4.12 -0.38
CA THR A 42 -12.44 4.00 1.05
C THR A 42 -13.01 5.28 1.63
N GLU A 43 -13.91 5.18 2.61
CA GLU A 43 -14.47 6.34 3.31
C GLU A 43 -13.46 6.98 4.28
N ALA A 44 -12.45 6.22 4.73
CA ALA A 44 -11.50 6.67 5.74
C ALA A 44 -10.06 6.25 5.41
N ARG A 45 -9.10 7.10 5.80
CA ARG A 45 -7.66 6.89 5.68
C ARG A 45 -7.06 6.03 6.81
N ARG A 46 -7.87 5.30 7.56
CA ARG A 46 -7.38 4.56 8.73
C ARG A 46 -6.56 3.35 8.31
N LEU A 47 -5.47 3.08 9.04
CA LEU A 47 -4.59 1.94 8.82
C LEU A 47 -5.36 0.61 8.82
N ASP A 48 -6.24 0.40 9.80
CA ASP A 48 -7.06 -0.82 9.87
C ASP A 48 -7.91 -1.06 8.62
N THR A 49 -8.47 0.01 8.06
CA THR A 49 -9.30 -0.05 6.85
C THR A 49 -8.46 -0.39 5.63
N MET A 50 -7.27 0.19 5.53
CA MET A 50 -6.31 -0.09 4.46
C MET A 50 -5.80 -1.53 4.51
N VAL A 51 -5.29 -1.96 5.66
CA VAL A 51 -4.78 -3.33 5.86
C VAL A 51 -5.87 -4.35 5.55
N LYS A 52 -7.08 -4.17 6.09
CA LYS A 52 -8.22 -5.06 5.82
C LYS A 52 -8.52 -5.21 4.33
N LYS A 53 -8.56 -4.10 3.58
CA LYS A 53 -8.88 -4.15 2.15
C LYS A 53 -7.75 -4.75 1.31
N VAL A 54 -6.50 -4.54 1.70
CA VAL A 54 -5.34 -5.09 1.00
C VAL A 54 -5.18 -6.60 1.25
N THR A 55 -5.37 -7.04 2.49
CA THR A 55 -5.18 -8.45 2.89
C THR A 55 -6.43 -9.30 2.68
N GLY A 56 -7.62 -8.69 2.67
CA GLY A 56 -8.90 -9.40 2.66
C GLY A 56 -9.25 -10.03 4.01
N TRP A 57 -8.52 -9.72 5.08
CA TRP A 57 -8.75 -10.29 6.40
C TRP A 57 -10.05 -9.79 7.05
N SER A 58 -10.53 -10.52 8.06
CA SER A 58 -11.57 -10.02 8.94
C SER A 58 -11.07 -8.82 9.75
N ILE A 59 -12.01 -8.03 10.29
CA ILE A 59 -11.68 -6.89 11.16
C ILE A 59 -10.89 -7.36 12.38
N SER A 60 -11.31 -8.45 13.03
CA SER A 60 -10.65 -8.99 14.22
C SER A 60 -9.21 -9.44 13.94
N THR A 61 -8.97 -10.12 12.82
CA THR A 61 -7.61 -10.52 12.41
C THR A 61 -6.75 -9.30 12.10
N THR A 62 -7.32 -8.29 11.44
CA THR A 62 -6.62 -7.04 11.13
C THR A 62 -6.22 -6.29 12.40
N GLU A 63 -7.14 -6.13 13.36
CA GLU A 63 -6.84 -5.48 14.64
C GLU A 63 -5.78 -6.25 15.43
N LYS A 64 -5.89 -7.59 15.49
CA LYS A 64 -4.88 -8.44 16.15
C LYS A 64 -3.50 -8.28 15.51
N ALA A 65 -3.42 -8.19 14.18
CA ALA A 65 -2.17 -8.01 13.47
C ALA A 65 -1.52 -6.65 13.79
N ILE A 66 -2.31 -5.57 13.80
CA ILE A 66 -1.82 -4.23 14.14
C ILE A 66 -1.34 -4.19 15.60
N LEU A 67 -2.16 -4.68 16.53
CA LEU A 67 -1.84 -4.66 17.96
C LEU A 67 -0.68 -5.59 18.36
N SER A 68 -0.42 -6.64 17.59
CA SER A 68 0.71 -7.56 17.81
C SER A 68 2.01 -7.13 17.12
N GLY A 69 2.03 -5.94 16.50
CA GLY A 69 3.21 -5.41 15.81
C GLY A 69 3.55 -6.13 14.51
N CYS A 70 2.59 -6.83 13.89
CA CYS A 70 2.75 -7.40 12.54
C CYS A 70 2.60 -6.35 11.44
N VAL A 71 2.20 -5.12 11.77
CA VAL A 71 2.05 -4.03 10.81
C VAL A 71 2.92 -2.86 11.25
N ARG A 72 3.66 -2.28 10.32
CA ARG A 72 4.45 -1.05 10.53
C ARG A 72 4.21 -0.06 9.40
N ILE A 73 4.36 1.23 9.70
CA ILE A 73 4.31 2.33 8.72
C ILE A 73 5.68 3.01 8.74
N ASN A 74 6.32 3.19 7.59
CA ASN A 74 7.62 3.87 7.46
C ASN A 74 8.65 3.34 8.46
N GLU A 75 8.72 2.01 8.59
CA GLU A 75 9.58 1.29 9.54
C GLU A 75 9.24 1.45 11.05
N ASP A 76 8.19 2.20 11.40
CA ASP A 76 7.71 2.35 12.78
C ASP A 76 6.72 1.24 13.17
N ASP A 77 7.10 0.45 14.17
CA ASP A 77 6.39 -0.71 14.69
C ASP A 77 5.25 -0.38 15.66
N LYS A 78 5.10 0.88 16.08
CA LYS A 78 4.09 1.32 17.08
C LYS A 78 2.89 2.00 16.44
N CYS A 79 2.25 1.31 15.51
CA CYS A 79 1.07 1.83 14.83
C CYS A 79 -0.23 1.55 15.61
N LYS A 80 -1.04 2.59 15.86
CA LYS A 80 -2.40 2.44 16.41
C LYS A 80 -3.36 2.05 15.28
N LYS A 81 -4.43 1.32 15.59
CA LYS A 81 -5.45 0.94 14.57
C LYS A 81 -6.04 2.12 13.80
N ALA A 82 -6.21 3.25 14.49
CA ALA A 82 -6.77 4.48 13.95
C ALA A 82 -5.72 5.42 13.36
N THR A 83 -4.46 4.99 13.22
CA THR A 83 -3.43 5.80 12.56
C THR A 83 -3.91 6.16 11.16
N LEU A 84 -3.76 7.43 10.80
CA LEU A 84 -4.10 7.93 9.48
C LEU A 84 -2.94 7.63 8.54
N VAL A 85 -3.26 7.06 7.40
CA VAL A 85 -2.34 6.81 6.29
C VAL A 85 -2.29 8.06 5.42
N GLU A 86 -1.09 8.44 5.03
CA GLU A 86 -0.79 9.59 4.21
C GLU A 86 -0.24 9.17 2.85
N GLN A 87 -0.10 10.15 1.97
CA GLN A 87 0.59 9.93 0.70
C GLN A 87 2.07 9.65 0.97
N ASP A 88 2.67 8.81 0.13
CA ASP A 88 4.06 8.36 0.21
C ASP A 88 4.40 7.42 1.40
N ASP A 89 3.43 7.10 2.26
CA ASP A 89 3.59 6.09 3.31
C ASP A 89 3.88 4.69 2.74
N GLU A 90 4.82 3.99 3.38
CA GLU A 90 5.08 2.57 3.20
C GLU A 90 4.53 1.75 4.37
N ILE A 91 3.61 0.85 4.08
CA ILE A 91 2.98 -0.04 5.05
C ILE A 91 3.48 -1.45 4.80
N ASP A 92 4.20 -2.02 5.77
CA ASP A 92 4.60 -3.43 5.75
C ASP A 92 3.68 -4.25 6.64
N ILE A 93 3.25 -5.39 6.11
CA ILE A 93 2.41 -6.38 6.79
C ILE A 93 3.19 -7.69 6.82
N TRP A 94 3.64 -8.07 8.00
CA TRP A 94 4.37 -9.31 8.27
C TRP A 94 3.52 -10.53 7.94
N GLU A 95 4.06 -11.47 7.15
CA GLU A 95 3.41 -12.75 6.86
C GLU A 95 4.07 -13.91 7.58
N SER A 96 5.39 -14.07 7.41
CA SER A 96 6.17 -15.14 8.03
C SER A 96 7.65 -14.77 8.14
N ALA A 97 8.37 -15.45 9.03
CA ALA A 97 9.82 -15.50 8.96
C ALA A 97 10.23 -16.22 7.67
N TYR A 98 11.37 -15.83 7.11
CA TYR A 98 11.94 -16.52 5.96
C TYR A 98 12.50 -17.87 6.40
N GLU A 99 12.17 -18.94 5.67
CA GLU A 99 12.41 -20.32 6.11
C GLU A 99 13.88 -20.63 6.41
N GLU A 100 14.80 -20.03 5.67
CA GLU A 100 16.25 -20.27 5.79
C GLU A 100 16.96 -19.27 6.71
N ASN A 101 16.31 -18.14 7.04
CA ASN A 101 16.90 -17.08 7.84
C ASN A 101 15.81 -16.33 8.61
N ASP A 102 15.70 -16.64 9.89
CA ASP A 102 14.73 -16.02 10.81
C ASP A 102 14.97 -14.51 11.04
N ARG A 103 16.12 -13.98 10.63
CA ARG A 103 16.39 -12.53 10.59
C ARG A 103 15.72 -11.82 9.42
N LEU A 104 15.18 -12.55 8.46
CA LEU A 104 14.43 -12.02 7.33
C LEU A 104 12.95 -12.40 7.44
N ALA A 105 12.08 -11.58 6.89
CA ALA A 105 10.65 -11.78 6.89
C ALA A 105 10.06 -11.59 5.49
N ASN A 106 9.12 -12.46 5.15
CA ASN A 106 8.23 -12.25 4.01
C ASN A 106 7.12 -11.29 4.45
N VAL A 107 6.93 -10.23 3.65
CA VAL A 107 5.93 -9.19 3.92
C VAL A 107 5.13 -8.87 2.68
N LYS A 108 3.92 -8.38 2.92
CA LYS A 108 3.18 -7.59 1.95
C LYS A 108 3.52 -6.11 2.18
N ARG A 109 4.04 -5.44 1.16
CA ARG A 109 4.28 -3.98 1.21
C ARG A 109 3.23 -3.25 0.40
N VAL A 110 2.72 -2.17 0.98
CA VAL A 110 1.85 -1.20 0.32
C VAL A 110 2.54 0.15 0.36
N GLN A 111 2.77 0.76 -0.79
CA GLN A 111 3.24 2.14 -0.87
C GLN A 111 2.14 3.02 -1.45
N ILE A 112 1.75 4.07 -0.74
CA ILE A 112 0.69 4.99 -1.16
C ILE A 112 1.24 5.97 -2.18
N HIS A 113 0.81 5.85 -3.43
CA HIS A 113 1.31 6.70 -4.52
C HIS A 113 0.46 7.97 -4.69
N SER A 114 -0.86 7.81 -4.61
CA SER A 114 -1.81 8.92 -4.73
C SER A 114 -2.97 8.69 -3.78
N LEU A 115 -3.38 9.75 -3.08
CA LEU A 115 -4.52 9.74 -2.17
C LEU A 115 -5.35 11.00 -2.45
N ILE A 116 -6.53 10.83 -3.03
CA ILE A 116 -7.41 11.94 -3.42
C ILE A 116 -8.76 11.78 -2.73
N LEU A 117 -9.27 12.84 -2.12
CA LEU A 117 -10.62 12.87 -1.58
C LEU A 117 -11.60 13.36 -2.66
N ASN A 118 -12.55 12.50 -3.02
CA ASN A 118 -13.66 12.81 -3.91
C ASN A 118 -14.98 12.86 -3.14
N LYS A 119 -16.07 13.25 -3.82
CA LYS A 119 -17.43 13.30 -3.24
C LYS A 119 -17.88 11.96 -2.63
N ASP A 120 -17.36 10.86 -3.14
CA ASP A 120 -17.71 9.49 -2.80
C ASP A 120 -16.67 8.77 -1.93
N GLY A 121 -15.72 9.51 -1.34
CA GLY A 121 -14.68 9.00 -0.45
C GLY A 121 -13.26 9.18 -1.00
N TYR A 122 -12.30 8.53 -0.35
CA TYR A 122 -10.90 8.54 -0.76
C TYR A 122 -10.64 7.53 -1.89
N HIS A 123 -10.04 8.01 -2.97
CA HIS A 123 -9.51 7.23 -4.07
C HIS A 123 -8.01 7.13 -3.92
N ILE A 124 -7.54 5.91 -3.72
CA ILE A 124 -6.15 5.61 -3.40
C ILE A 124 -5.56 4.78 -4.53
N ILE A 125 -4.42 5.23 -5.05
CA ILE A 125 -3.56 4.46 -5.94
C ILE A 125 -2.33 4.06 -5.14
N MET A 126 -2.00 2.78 -5.15
CA MET A 126 -0.89 2.22 -4.38
C MET A 126 -0.07 1.24 -5.22
N LYS A 127 1.21 1.12 -4.89
CA LYS A 127 2.05 -0.01 -5.29
C LYS A 127 1.92 -1.11 -4.23
N PHE A 128 1.82 -2.35 -4.68
CA PHE A 128 1.62 -3.50 -3.81
C PHE A 128 2.61 -4.61 -4.16
N TRP A 129 3.49 -4.93 -3.22
CA TRP A 129 4.34 -6.11 -3.27
C TRP A 129 3.68 -7.21 -2.47
N LYS A 130 3.45 -8.35 -3.12
CA LYS A 130 2.83 -9.50 -2.46
C LYS A 130 3.81 -10.25 -1.57
N ASN A 131 5.04 -10.43 -2.05
CA ASN A 131 6.09 -11.22 -1.42
C ASN A 131 7.38 -10.40 -1.45
N LEU A 132 7.54 -9.47 -0.50
CA LEU A 132 8.77 -8.71 -0.34
C LEU A 132 9.59 -9.29 0.82
N LEU A 133 10.89 -9.45 0.63
CA LEU A 133 11.81 -9.90 1.66
C LEU A 133 12.45 -8.69 2.33
N VAL A 134 12.32 -8.58 3.65
CA VAL A 134 12.88 -7.46 4.45
C VAL A 134 13.47 -7.98 5.75
N ASP A 135 14.19 -7.12 6.48
CA ASP A 135 14.64 -7.43 7.83
C ASP A 135 13.44 -7.75 8.76
N ASN A 136 13.55 -8.84 9.50
CA ASN A 136 12.51 -9.30 10.41
C ASN A 136 12.52 -8.48 11.71
N TRP A 137 11.72 -7.42 11.76
CA TRP A 137 11.54 -6.61 12.98
C TRP A 137 10.87 -7.37 14.13
N LYS A 138 10.34 -8.57 13.87
CA LYS A 138 9.82 -9.47 14.91
C LYS A 138 10.85 -10.44 15.45
N TYR A 139 12.05 -10.52 14.87
CA TYR A 139 13.10 -11.41 15.35
C TYR A 139 13.65 -11.01 16.73
N SER A 140 13.72 -9.70 17.00
CA SER A 140 14.30 -9.15 18.24
C SER A 140 13.28 -8.92 19.37
N LYS A 141 12.07 -9.47 19.27
CA LYS A 141 10.98 -9.24 20.24
C LYS A 141 10.46 -10.53 20.87
#